data_AF-A0A4Q5YB37-F1
#
_entry.id   AF-A0A4Q5YB37-F1
#
_cell.length_a   1.000
_cell.length_b   1.000
_cell.length_c   1.000
_cell.angle_alpha   90.00
_cell.angle_beta   90.00
_cell.angle_gamma   90.00
#
_symmetry.space_group_name_H-M   'P 1'
#
loop_
_entity.id
_entity.type
_entity.pdbx_description
1 polymer ?
#
loop_
_entity_poly.entity_id
_entity_poly.type
_entity_poly.pdbx_seq_one_letter_code
_entity_poly.pdbx_strand_id
1 'polypeptide(L)' 'MVVKIEEGLQHHFPNATFVNNANTFHKNALLLFQNDWSTINTIQLHVRGTAFQLKVWEALLKIPMGQFATYGAIASQID' A
#
# COMPACT_ATOMS: atom_id res chain seq x y z
N MET A 1 -19.51 6.46 6.57
CA MET A 1 -18.47 6.21 5.55
C MET A 1 -17.81 4.83 5.72
N VAL A 2 -18.57 3.80 6.13
CA VAL A 2 -18.02 2.44 6.38
C VAL A 2 -18.47 1.43 5.32
N VAL A 3 -19.56 1.72 4.61
CA VAL A 3 -20.22 0.80 3.67
C VAL A 3 -19.49 0.65 2.30
N LYS A 4 -18.54 1.53 1.95
CA LYS A 4 -17.91 1.53 0.61
C LYS A 4 -16.67 0.64 0.44
N ILE A 5 -16.00 0.22 1.51
CA ILE A 5 -14.74 -0.52 1.39
C ILE A 5 -14.99 -2.00 1.08
N GLU A 6 -16.06 -2.58 1.63
CA GLU A 6 -16.43 -3.99 1.41
C GLU A 6 -16.77 -4.25 -0.06
N GLU A 7 -17.58 -3.38 -0.68
CA GLU A 7 -17.95 -3.47 -2.10
C GLU A 7 -16.70 -3.42 -3.02
N GLY A 8 -15.74 -2.53 -2.71
CA GLY A 8 -14.50 -2.42 -3.47
C GLY A 8 -13.62 -3.67 -3.36
N LEU A 9 -13.47 -4.22 -2.16
CA LEU A 9 -12.67 -5.43 -1.94
C LEU A 9 -13.28 -6.65 -2.63
N GLN A 10 -14.60 -6.82 -2.56
CA GLN A 10 -15.29 -7.90 -3.27
C GLN A 10 -15.14 -7.79 -4.79
N HIS A 11 -15.15 -6.58 -5.34
CA HIS A 11 -14.92 -6.38 -6.78
C HIS A 11 -13.51 -6.79 -7.21
N HIS A 12 -12.48 -6.45 -6.43
CA HIS A 12 -11.09 -6.77 -6.76
C HIS A 12 -10.70 -8.22 -6.41
N PHE A 13 -11.35 -8.82 -5.41
CA PHE A 13 -11.07 -10.17 -4.90
C PHE A 13 -12.38 -10.98 -4.74
N PRO A 14 -13.06 -11.33 -5.85
CA PRO A 14 -14.41 -11.92 -5.81
C PRO A 14 -14.47 -13.30 -5.14
N ASN A 15 -13.35 -14.03 -5.11
CA ASN A 15 -13.25 -15.35 -4.48
C ASN A 15 -12.67 -15.30 -3.06
N ALA A 16 -12.38 -14.11 -2.51
CA ALA A 16 -11.85 -13.99 -1.17
C ALA A 16 -12.98 -14.09 -0.13
N THR A 17 -12.70 -14.77 0.98
CA THR A 17 -13.63 -14.85 2.12
C THR A 17 -13.15 -13.93 3.24
N PHE A 18 -14.06 -13.13 3.78
CA PHE A 18 -13.77 -12.35 4.98
C PHE A 18 -13.72 -13.27 6.19
N VAL A 19 -12.57 -13.30 6.88
CA VAL A 19 -12.36 -14.08 8.09
C VAL A 19 -12.06 -13.13 9.23
N ASN A 20 -12.89 -13.14 10.27
CA ASN A 20 -12.64 -12.36 11.48
C ASN A 20 -11.58 -13.07 12.33
N ASN A 21 -10.31 -12.83 12.02
CA ASN A 21 -9.17 -13.38 12.75
C ASN A 21 -7.99 -12.39 12.71
N ALA A 22 -7.31 -12.20 13.84
CA ALA A 22 -6.09 -11.43 13.94
C ALA A 22 -4.86 -12.34 13.74
N ASN A 23 -4.11 -12.12 12.66
CA ASN A 23 -2.85 -12.83 12.40
C ASN A 23 -1.66 -11.88 12.55
N THR A 24 -0.44 -12.43 12.43
CA THR A 24 0.81 -11.65 12.52
C THR A 24 0.91 -10.57 11.44
N PHE A 25 0.38 -10.82 10.23
CA PHE A 25 0.34 -9.82 9.17
C PHE A 25 -0.50 -8.60 9.56
N HIS A 26 -1.68 -8.81 10.16
CA HIS A 26 -2.52 -7.73 10.66
C HIS A 26 -1.82 -6.95 11.77
N LYS A 27 -1.16 -7.63 12.72
CA LYS A 27 -0.40 -6.97 13.79
C LYS A 27 0.74 -6.11 13.23
N ASN A 28 1.53 -6.64 12.29
CA ASN A 28 2.62 -5.92 11.66
C ASN A 28 2.13 -4.71 10.86
N ALA A 29 1.02 -4.84 10.13
CA ALA A 29 0.42 -3.72 9.39
C ALA A 29 -0.09 -2.62 10.33
N LEU A 30 -0.63 -2.98 11.50
CA LEU A 30 -1.10 -2.00 12.49
C LEU A 30 0.05 -1.20 13.13
N LEU A 31 1.25 -1.77 13.23
CA LEU A 31 2.44 -1.05 13.76
C LEU A 31 2.80 0.17 12.90
N LEU A 32 2.56 0.12 11.59
CA LEU A 32 2.79 1.26 10.68
C LEU A 32 2.05 2.53 11.14
N PHE A 33 0.89 2.39 11.76
CA PHE A 33 0.07 3.52 12.20
C PHE A 33 0.42 4.02 13.60
N GLN A 34 1.33 3.34 14.32
CA GLN A 34 1.74 3.71 15.68
C GLN A 34 2.85 4.77 15.70
N ASN A 35 3.20 5.32 14.53
CA ASN A 35 4.13 6.44 14.34
C ASN A 35 5.58 6.18 14.79
N ASP A 36 5.92 4.92 15.11
CA ASP A 36 7.29 4.46 15.30
C ASP A 36 7.75 3.70 14.05
N TRP A 37 8.43 4.42 13.16
CA TRP A 37 8.91 3.91 11.88
C TRP A 37 10.27 3.21 11.99
N SER A 38 10.87 3.16 13.20
CA SER A 38 12.18 2.54 13.45
C SER A 38 12.11 1.00 13.52
N THR A 39 10.90 0.46 13.73
CA THR A 39 10.65 -0.97 13.96
C THR A 39 9.82 -1.63 12.86
N ILE A 40 9.71 -0.98 11.69
CA ILE A 40 8.92 -1.53 10.58
C ILE A 40 9.63 -2.77 10.03
N ASN A 41 9.13 -3.93 10.46
CA ASN A 41 9.41 -5.19 9.81
C ASN A 41 8.98 -5.07 8.34
N THR A 42 9.83 -5.53 7.43
CA THR A 42 9.54 -5.53 5.99
C THR A 42 8.23 -6.25 5.71
N ILE A 43 7.17 -5.50 5.40
CA ILE A 43 5.89 -6.06 4.96
C ILE A 43 6.03 -6.38 3.48
N GLN A 44 5.90 -7.65 3.12
CA GLN A 44 5.90 -8.07 1.73
C GLN A 44 4.60 -7.62 1.06
N LEU A 45 4.72 -6.68 0.11
CA LEU A 45 3.59 -6.15 -0.63
C LEU A 45 3.32 -7.01 -1.87
N HIS A 46 2.12 -7.58 -1.97
CA HIS A 46 1.62 -8.17 -3.22
C HIS A 46 0.89 -7.10 -4.01
N VAL A 47 1.63 -6.43 -4.88
CA VAL A 47 1.12 -5.30 -5.65
C VAL A 47 0.64 -5.77 -7.02
N ARG A 48 -0.61 -5.47 -7.37
CA ARG A 48 -1.19 -5.79 -8.68
C ARG A 48 -1.46 -4.51 -9.45
N GLY A 49 -0.77 -4.31 -10.57
CA GLY A 49 -0.97 -3.18 -11.46
C GLY A 49 -0.34 -3.41 -12.84
N THR A 50 -0.58 -2.48 -13.76
CA THR A 50 0.12 -2.44 -15.04
C THR A 50 1.61 -2.14 -14.84
N ALA A 51 2.44 -2.43 -15.84
CA ALA A 51 3.86 -2.08 -15.79
C ALA A 51 4.08 -0.59 -15.48
N PHE A 52 3.25 0.29 -16.04
CA PHE A 52 3.28 1.72 -15.75
C PHE A 52 2.92 2.03 -14.29
N GLN A 53 1.86 1.42 -13.74
CA GLN A 53 1.46 1.61 -12.35
C GLN A 53 2.56 1.15 -11.37
N LEU A 54 3.21 0.01 -11.65
CA LEU A 54 4.32 -0.49 -10.84
C LEU A 54 5.48 0.51 -10.82
N LYS A 55 5.89 1.05 -11.98
CA LYS A 55 6.92 2.10 -12.05
C LYS A 55 6.55 3.33 -11.22
N VAL A 56 5.30 3.80 -11.31
CA VAL A 56 4.80 4.94 -10.50
C VAL A 56 4.94 4.65 -9.02
N TRP A 57 4.48 3.48 -8.55
CA TRP A 57 4.56 3.12 -7.13
C TRP A 57 6.00 2.97 -6.64
N GLU A 58 6.89 2.39 -7.45
CA GLU A 58 8.33 2.36 -7.13
C GLU A 58 8.93 3.75 -6.99
N ALA A 59 8.54 4.70 -7.84
CA ALA A 59 9.00 6.09 -7.73
C ALA A 59 8.45 6.77 -6.46
N LEU A 60 7.19 6.52 -6.09
CA LEU A 60 6.60 7.05 -4.86
C LEU A 60 7.29 6.51 -3.60
N LEU A 61 7.65 5.23 -3.57
CA LEU A 61 8.34 4.60 -2.44
C LEU A 61 9.77 5.14 -2.22
N LYS A 62 10.35 5.84 -3.20
CA LYS A 62 11.68 6.46 -3.10
C LYS A 62 11.64 7.87 -2.49
N ILE A 63 10.46 8.47 -2.33
CA ILE A 63 10.34 9.80 -1.72
C ILE A 63 10.74 9.68 -0.24
N PRO A 64 11.74 10.45 0.23
CA PRO A 64 12.15 10.40 1.63
C PRO A 64 11.01 10.84 2.56
N MET A 65 10.99 10.29 3.77
CA MET A 65 9.98 10.66 4.77
C MET A 65 9.96 12.18 5.01
N GLY A 66 8.76 12.77 5.03
CA GLY A 66 8.57 14.21 5.26
C GLY A 66 8.87 15.10 4.06
N GLN A 67 9.25 14.52 2.92
CA GLN A 67 9.48 15.24 1.67
C GLN A 67 8.27 15.12 0.73
N PHE A 68 8.21 16.02 -0.24
CA PHE A 68 7.18 16.04 -1.28
C PHE A 68 7.83 15.94 -2.66
N ALA A 69 7.12 15.34 -3.60
CA ALA A 69 7.48 15.34 -5.02
C ALA A 69 6.30 15.86 -5.84
N THR A 70 6.58 16.56 -6.93
CA THR A 70 5.55 16.96 -7.89
C THR A 70 5.24 15.81 -8.85
N TYR A 71 4.04 15.83 -9.45
CA TYR A 71 3.70 14.85 -10.48
C TYR A 71 4.69 14.84 -11.65
N GLY A 72 5.18 16.01 -12.06
CA GLY A 72 6.21 16.12 -13.09
C GLY A 72 7.53 15.48 -12.67
N ALA A 73 7.96 15.67 -11.42
CA ALA A 73 9.18 15.05 -10.90
C ALA A 73 9.06 13.51 -10.82
N ILE A 74 7.87 12.97 -10.57
CA ILE A 74 7.62 11.53 -10.63
C ILE A 74 7.60 11.03 -12.08
N ALA A 75 6.95 11.76 -12.99
CA ALA A 75 6.92 11.42 -14.42
C ALA A 75 8.33 11.29 -15.01
N SER A 76 9.23 12.24 -14.71
CA SER A 76 10.63 12.20 -15.15
C SER A 76 11.44 11.00 -14.64
N GLN A 77 10.95 10.26 -13.65
CA GLN A 77 11.62 9.08 -13.08
C GLN A 77 11.12 7.75 -13.64
N ILE A 78 10.02 7.75 -14.41
CA ILE A 78 9.32 6.52 -14.82
C ILE A 78 9.21 6.34 -16.34
N ASP A 79 9.80 7.24 -17.12
CA ASP A 79 9.89 7.13 -18.58
C ASP A 79 10.56 5.81 -19.02
#